data_AF-A0A7X2SUU5-F1
#
_entry.id   AF-A0A7X2SUU5-F1
#
_cell.length_a   1.000
_cell.length_b   1.000
_cell.length_c   1.000
_cell.angle_alpha   90.00
_cell.angle_beta   90.00
_cell.angle_gamma   90.00
#
_symmetry.space_group_name_H-M   'P 1'
#
loop_
_entity.id
_entity.type
_entity.pdbx_description
1 polymer ?
#
loop_
_entity_poly.entity_id
_entity_poly.type
_entity_poly.pdbx_seq_one_letter_code
_entity_poly.pdbx_strand_id
1 'polypeptide(L)'
;TKIAGREPLWMHPEDAAARGIEENSIVKVFNGRGALLAGVHLTQDILPGVVQMSTGAWYDPLDQQDGQPLDKHGNPNVLTQDSGSSRLGQGCSAQTCFVEIALYQQPLPEITAWLPPAFVAWSAE
;
A
#
# COMPACT_ATOMS: atom_id res chain seq x y z
N THR A 1 -9.30 -11.70 -0.67
CA THR A 1 -8.38 -12.53 -1.49
C THR A 1 -7.21 -11.67 -1.90
N LYS A 2 -5.97 -12.20 -1.88
CA LYS A 2 -4.76 -11.49 -2.34
C LYS A 2 -4.65 -11.54 -3.86
N ILE A 3 -4.01 -10.54 -4.48
CA ILE A 3 -3.74 -10.50 -5.92
C ILE A 3 -2.22 -10.45 -6.10
N ALA A 4 -1.64 -11.46 -6.75
CA ALA A 4 -0.18 -11.66 -6.82
C ALA A 4 0.53 -11.54 -5.46
N GLY A 5 -0.11 -12.06 -4.40
CA GLY A 5 0.37 -12.01 -3.01
C GLY A 5 0.17 -10.68 -2.28
N ARG A 6 -0.29 -9.62 -2.94
CA ARG A 6 -0.48 -8.26 -2.38
C ARG A 6 -1.90 -8.02 -1.89
N GLU A 7 -2.07 -7.03 -1.01
CA GLU A 7 -3.40 -6.58 -0.62
C GLU A 7 -4.21 -6.07 -1.82
N PRO A 8 -5.52 -6.38 -1.85
CA PRO A 8 -6.40 -5.83 -2.87
C PRO A 8 -6.68 -4.34 -2.61
N LEU A 9 -6.62 -3.55 -3.67
CA LEU A 9 -7.11 -2.19 -3.74
C LEU A 9 -8.37 -2.17 -4.59
N TRP A 10 -9.48 -1.77 -3.98
CA TRP A 10 -10.77 -1.67 -4.62
C TRP A 10 -10.87 -0.31 -5.31
N MET A 11 -11.19 -0.29 -6.60
CA MET A 11 -11.19 0.91 -7.45
C MET A 11 -12.40 0.91 -8.39
N HIS A 12 -12.94 2.09 -8.67
CA HIS A 12 -13.99 2.25 -9.66
C HIS A 12 -13.45 2.03 -11.10
N PRO A 13 -14.16 1.32 -12.00
CA PRO A 13 -13.70 1.09 -13.37
C PRO A 13 -13.37 2.34 -14.17
N GLU A 14 -14.03 3.48 -13.92
CA GLU A 14 -13.75 4.74 -14.62
C GLU A 14 -12.36 5.31 -14.27
N ASP A 15 -11.97 5.27 -12.99
CA ASP A 15 -10.64 5.72 -12.55
C ASP A 15 -9.54 4.83 -13.10
N ALA A 16 -9.84 3.53 -13.20
CA ALA A 16 -8.94 2.53 -13.75
C ALA A 16 -8.73 2.76 -15.25
N ALA A 17 -9.81 2.92 -16.01
CA ALA A 17 -9.77 3.18 -17.45
C ALA A 17 -8.98 4.46 -17.79
N ALA A 18 -9.17 5.53 -17.02
CA ALA A 18 -8.43 6.79 -17.19
C ALA A 18 -6.91 6.64 -16.98
N ARG A 19 -6.47 5.58 -16.29
CA ARG A 19 -5.07 5.30 -15.95
C ARG A 19 -4.49 4.08 -16.69
N GLY A 20 -5.27 3.44 -17.57
CA GLY A 20 -4.87 2.21 -18.25
C GLY A 20 -4.67 1.04 -17.27
N ILE A 21 -5.46 0.99 -16.20
CA ILE A 21 -5.43 -0.06 -15.17
C ILE A 21 -6.57 -1.06 -15.46
N GLU A 22 -6.25 -2.34 -15.40
CA GLU A 22 -7.20 -3.45 -15.58
C GLU A 22 -7.35 -4.26 -14.29
N GLU A 23 -8.38 -5.12 -14.22
CA GLU A 23 -8.55 -6.08 -13.12
C GLU A 23 -7.26 -6.90 -12.90
N ASN A 24 -6.89 -7.14 -11.64
CA ASN A 24 -5.66 -7.79 -11.21
C ASN A 24 -4.34 -7.06 -11.55
N SER A 25 -4.38 -5.86 -12.13
CA SER A 25 -3.18 -5.04 -12.34
C SER A 25 -2.47 -4.78 -11.01
N ILE A 26 -1.14 -4.79 -11.02
CA ILE A 26 -0.37 -4.32 -9.86
C ILE A 26 -0.11 -2.83 -10.02
N VAL A 27 -0.44 -2.07 -8.98
CA VAL A 27 -0.30 -0.61 -8.96
C VAL A 27 0.62 -0.18 -7.82
N LYS A 28 1.33 0.92 -8.05
CA LYS A 28 1.99 1.70 -7.01
C LYS A 28 1.00 2.74 -6.50
N VAL A 29 0.71 2.69 -5.21
CA VAL A 29 -0.10 3.69 -4.49
C VAL A 29 0.86 4.54 -3.67
N PHE A 30 0.82 5.86 -3.81
CA PHE A 30 1.83 6.72 -3.20
C PHE A 30 1.32 8.13 -2.87
N ASN A 31 2.03 8.80 -1.97
CA ASN A 31 1.94 10.24 -1.73
C ASN A 31 3.27 10.74 -1.15
N GLY A 32 3.31 11.97 -0.64
CA GLY A 32 4.54 12.54 -0.08
C GLY A 32 5.11 11.84 1.18
N ARG A 33 4.40 10.87 1.77
CA ARG A 33 4.84 10.12 2.97
C ARG A 33 5.47 8.77 2.65
N GLY A 34 5.08 8.14 1.54
CA GLY A 34 5.61 6.84 1.14
C GLY A 34 4.86 6.22 -0.01
N ALA A 35 5.13 4.93 -0.24
CA ALA A 35 4.53 4.16 -1.32
C ALA A 35 4.35 2.68 -0.96
N LEU A 36 3.37 2.05 -1.58
CA LEU A 36 3.12 0.61 -1.49
C LEU A 36 2.71 0.02 -2.83
N LEU A 37 2.81 -1.31 -2.94
CA LEU A 37 2.23 -2.09 -4.04
C LEU A 37 0.90 -2.73 -3.61
N ALA A 38 -0.09 -2.68 -4.48
CA ALA A 38 -1.39 -3.33 -4.31
C ALA A 38 -1.85 -3.97 -5.62
N GLY A 39 -2.69 -5.00 -5.53
CA GLY A 39 -3.36 -5.55 -6.71
C GLY A 39 -4.77 -4.98 -6.85
N VAL A 40 -5.18 -4.60 -8.05
CA VAL A 40 -6.45 -3.90 -8.27
C VAL A 40 -7.61 -4.88 -8.39
N HIS A 41 -8.68 -4.57 -7.67
CA HIS A 41 -9.99 -5.15 -7.83
C HIS A 41 -10.97 -4.07 -8.29
N LEU A 42 -11.59 -4.25 -9.46
CA LEU A 42 -12.51 -3.27 -10.02
C LEU A 42 -13.94 -3.56 -9.56
N THR A 43 -14.62 -2.53 -9.06
CA THR A 43 -16.03 -2.63 -8.66
C THR A 43 -16.77 -1.30 -8.81
N GLN A 44 -18.07 -1.37 -9.09
CA GLN A 44 -18.97 -0.21 -9.06
C GLN A 44 -19.49 0.11 -7.64
N ASP A 45 -19.14 -0.70 -6.64
CA ASP A 45 -19.55 -0.50 -5.24
C ASP A 45 -18.76 0.62 -4.53
N ILE A 46 -17.75 1.18 -5.19
CA ILE A 46 -16.96 2.32 -4.72
C ILE A 46 -17.19 3.51 -5.64
N LEU A 47 -17.28 4.71 -5.06
CA LEU A 47 -17.44 5.94 -5.83
C LEU A 47 -16.22 6.24 -6.71
N PRO A 48 -16.42 6.84 -7.91
CA PRO A 48 -15.33 7.45 -8.66
C PRO A 48 -14.52 8.43 -7.79
N GLY A 49 -13.19 8.38 -7.91
CA GLY A 49 -12.24 9.16 -7.11
C GLY A 49 -11.94 8.59 -5.72
N VAL A 50 -12.52 7.44 -5.35
CA VAL A 50 -12.30 6.77 -4.06
C VAL A 50 -11.69 5.39 -4.29
N VAL A 51 -10.78 5.00 -3.39
CA VAL A 51 -10.22 3.64 -3.34
C VAL A 51 -10.31 3.10 -1.92
N GLN A 52 -10.41 1.78 -1.79
CA GLN A 52 -10.43 1.12 -0.49
C GLN A 52 -9.36 0.04 -0.42
N MET A 53 -8.66 0.01 0.72
CA MET A 53 -7.79 -1.08 1.13
C MET A 53 -8.08 -1.43 2.58
N SER A 54 -8.04 -2.72 2.90
CA SER A 54 -8.22 -3.17 4.27
C SER A 54 -6.95 -2.90 5.09
N THR A 55 -7.10 -2.45 6.33
CA THR A 55 -5.99 -2.34 7.28
C THR A 55 -5.55 -3.72 7.77
N GLY A 56 -4.28 -3.88 8.11
CA GLY A 56 -3.76 -5.10 8.75
C GLY A 56 -2.72 -5.88 7.93
N ALA A 57 -2.42 -5.43 6.71
CA ALA A 57 -1.32 -5.98 5.93
C ALA A 57 0.00 -5.87 6.69
N TRP A 58 0.79 -6.93 6.67
CA TRP A 58 2.14 -6.92 7.22
C TRP A 58 3.01 -6.00 6.36
N TYR A 59 3.76 -5.11 7.00
CA TYR A 59 4.67 -4.20 6.30
C TYR A 59 5.90 -4.98 5.81
N ASP A 60 6.23 -4.85 4.52
CA ASP A 60 7.34 -5.56 3.88
C ASP A 60 8.19 -4.60 3.03
N PRO A 61 9.05 -3.79 3.68
CA PRO A 61 9.78 -2.73 3.01
C PRO A 61 10.82 -3.26 2.02
N LEU A 62 10.95 -2.54 0.91
CA LEU A 62 12.08 -2.61 0.00
C LEU A 62 12.76 -1.25 -0.03
N ASP A 63 14.02 -1.20 0.39
CA ASP A 63 14.82 0.01 0.32
C ASP A 63 14.98 0.45 -1.14
N GLN A 64 14.72 1.73 -1.38
CA GLN A 64 14.86 2.37 -2.68
C GLN A 64 16.06 3.33 -2.67
N GLN A 65 16.58 3.66 -3.86
CA GLN A 65 17.73 4.56 -3.99
C GLN A 65 17.44 5.99 -3.52
N ASP A 66 16.17 6.41 -3.53
CA ASP A 66 15.71 7.72 -3.09
C ASP A 66 15.51 7.82 -1.57
N GLY A 67 15.75 6.73 -0.83
CA GLY A 67 15.64 6.66 0.62
C GLY A 67 14.20 6.52 1.15
N GLN A 68 13.19 6.44 0.29
CA GLN A 68 11.82 6.13 0.70
C GLN A 68 11.50 4.66 0.42
N PRO A 69 11.31 3.81 1.45
CA PRO A 69 10.99 2.41 1.22
C PRO A 69 9.68 2.23 0.44
N LEU A 70 9.68 1.28 -0.48
CA LEU A 70 8.47 0.78 -1.13
C LEU A 70 7.96 -0.41 -0.34
N ASP A 71 6.75 -0.34 0.21
CA ASP A 71 6.13 -1.52 0.79
C ASP A 71 5.66 -2.48 -0.32
N LYS A 72 6.24 -3.67 -0.35
CA LYS A 72 6.00 -4.67 -1.38
C LYS A 72 4.65 -5.38 -1.22
N HIS A 73 4.05 -5.35 -0.02
CA HIS A 73 2.91 -6.19 0.34
C HIS A 73 1.57 -5.44 0.39
N GLY A 74 1.55 -4.21 0.90
CA GLY A 74 0.39 -3.31 0.76
C GLY A 74 -0.25 -2.83 2.06
N ASN A 75 0.54 -2.42 3.05
CA ASN A 75 0.07 -1.81 4.28
C ASN A 75 -0.36 -0.35 4.06
N PRO A 76 -1.66 -0.03 4.13
CA PRO A 76 -2.15 1.32 3.83
C PRO A 76 -1.65 2.38 4.82
N ASN A 77 -1.21 2.00 6.03
CA ASN A 77 -0.71 2.96 7.02
C ASN A 77 0.66 3.56 6.66
N VAL A 78 1.35 3.03 5.64
CA VAL A 78 2.52 3.71 5.04
C VAL A 78 2.13 5.08 4.45
N LEU A 79 0.85 5.27 4.11
CA LEU A 79 0.34 6.46 3.43
C LEU A 79 -0.42 7.40 4.36
N THR A 80 -0.78 6.97 5.57
CA THR A 80 -1.64 7.75 6.48
C THR A 80 -0.83 8.79 7.26
N GLN A 81 -1.49 9.86 7.69
CA GLN A 81 -0.85 10.88 8.53
C GLN A 81 -0.98 10.51 10.01
N ASP A 82 0.09 10.72 10.78
CA ASP A 82 0.06 10.63 12.24
C ASP A 82 -0.21 12.01 12.84
N SER A 83 -1.49 12.31 13.02
CA SER A 83 -1.95 13.56 13.61
C SER A 83 -3.20 13.35 14.45
N GLY A 84 -3.29 14.06 15.57
CA GLY A 84 -4.51 14.13 16.37
C GLY A 84 -5.66 14.79 15.60
N SER A 85 -6.88 14.34 15.86
CA SER A 85 -8.10 14.83 15.19
C SER A 85 -8.41 16.30 15.46
N SER A 86 -8.05 16.81 16.64
CA SER A 86 -8.20 18.21 17.04
C SER A 86 -7.39 18.48 18.31
N ARG A 87 -7.21 19.77 18.66
CA ARG A 87 -6.55 20.18 19.92
C ARG A 87 -7.15 19.50 21.16
N LEU A 88 -8.46 19.28 21.17
CA LEU A 88 -9.18 18.68 22.29
C LEU A 88 -9.12 17.15 22.26
N GLY A 89 -9.49 16.54 21.14
CA GLY A 89 -9.72 15.09 21.07
C GLY A 89 -8.45 14.25 20.95
N GLN A 90 -7.43 14.74 20.24
CA GLN A 90 -6.16 14.04 20.00
C GLN A 90 -6.31 12.57 19.55
N GLY A 91 -7.44 12.22 18.94
CA GLY A 91 -7.74 10.87 18.47
C GLY A 91 -7.15 10.61 17.08
N CYS A 92 -7.21 9.35 16.65
CA CYS A 92 -6.73 8.92 15.33
C CYS A 92 -7.44 9.65 14.18
N SER A 93 -6.66 10.07 13.17
CA SER A 93 -7.16 10.71 11.93
C SER A 93 -6.70 10.00 10.64
N ALA A 94 -6.38 8.70 10.73
CA ALA A 94 -5.74 7.94 9.66
C ALA A 94 -6.54 7.89 8.34
N GLN A 95 -7.87 7.93 8.40
CA GLN A 95 -8.73 7.83 7.20
C GLN A 95 -8.83 9.13 6.40
N THR A 96 -8.24 10.23 6.88
CA THR A 96 -8.03 11.43 6.06
C THR A 96 -6.73 11.25 5.27
N CYS A 97 -6.83 10.56 4.13
CA CYS A 97 -5.68 10.18 3.32
C CYS A 97 -5.95 10.37 1.83
N PHE A 98 -5.14 11.23 1.19
CA PHE A 98 -5.10 11.36 -0.26
C PHE A 98 -3.89 10.62 -0.83
N VAL A 99 -4.09 9.99 -1.98
CA VAL A 99 -3.09 9.16 -2.68
C VAL A 99 -3.17 9.41 -4.18
N GLU A 100 -2.09 9.10 -4.88
CA GLU A 100 -2.09 8.90 -6.33
C GLU A 100 -1.77 7.44 -6.64
N ILE A 101 -2.19 6.97 -7.81
CA ILE A 101 -2.07 5.57 -8.24
C ILE A 101 -1.52 5.52 -9.67
N ALA A 102 -0.49 4.72 -9.86
CA ALA A 102 0.08 4.45 -11.17
C ALA A 102 0.29 2.94 -11.38
N LEU A 103 0.17 2.49 -12.63
CA LEU A 103 0.48 1.10 -13.00
C LEU A 103 1.95 0.77 -12.67
N TYR A 104 2.19 -0.36 -12.01
CA TYR A 104 3.54 -0.81 -11.69
C TYR A 104 4.05 -1.74 -12.80
N GLN A 105 5.04 -1.24 -13.57
CA GLN A 105 5.55 -1.93 -14.76
C GLN A 105 6.91 -2.62 -14.54
N GLN A 106 7.52 -2.44 -13.38
CA GLN A 106 8.80 -3.06 -13.05
C GLN A 106 8.59 -4.53 -12.63
N PRO A 107 9.65 -5.36 -12.64
CA PRO A 107 9.58 -6.70 -12.06
C PRO A 107 9.04 -6.65 -10.63
N LEU A 108 8.11 -7.55 -10.31
CA LEU A 108 7.50 -7.61 -8.99
C LEU A 108 8.53 -8.11 -7.98
N PRO A 109 8.81 -7.33 -6.91
CA PRO A 109 9.67 -7.81 -5.85
C PRO A 109 8.98 -8.94 -5.08
N GLU A 110 9.77 -9.89 -4.59
CA GLU A 110 9.27 -11.00 -3.79
C GLU A 110 8.78 -10.50 -2.43
N ILE A 111 7.66 -11.06 -1.97
CA ILE A 111 7.08 -10.74 -0.67
C ILE A 111 7.78 -11.59 0.39
N THR A 112 8.43 -10.92 1.35
CA THR A 112 9.23 -11.53 2.41
C THR A 112 8.61 -11.38 3.79
N ALA A 113 7.44 -10.73 3.90
CA ALA A 113 6.74 -10.47 5.17
C ALA A 113 6.53 -11.73 6.04
N TRP A 114 6.39 -12.89 5.40
CA TRP A 114 6.08 -14.17 6.04
C TRP A 114 7.31 -15.06 6.23
N LEU A 115 8.45 -14.67 5.67
CA LEU A 115 9.66 -15.47 5.76
C LEU A 115 10.21 -15.35 7.18
N PRO A 116 10.65 -16.47 7.79
CA PRO A 116 11.38 -16.41 9.04
C PRO A 116 12.62 -15.50 8.89
N PRO A 117 12.97 -14.72 9.92
CA PRO A 117 14.21 -13.97 9.91
C PRO A 117 15.40 -14.92 9.84
N ALA A 118 16.54 -14.43 9.34
CA ALA A 118 17.79 -15.16 9.43
C ALA A 118 18.16 -15.38 10.91
N PHE A 119 18.32 -16.64 11.31
CA PHE A 119 18.81 -16.97 12.64
C PHE A 119 20.28 -16.58 12.73
N VAL A 120 20.59 -15.65 13.64
CA VAL A 120 21.97 -15.28 13.98
C VAL A 120 22.34 -15.91 15.32
N ALA A 121 23.57 -16.40 15.43
CA ALA A 121 24.11 -16.78 16.72
C ALA A 121 24.34 -15.51 17.55
N TRP A 122 23.86 -15.49 18.79
CA TRP A 122 24.17 -14.40 19.71
C TRP A 122 25.66 -14.48 20.10
N SER A 123 26.43 -13.43 19.81
CA SER A 123 27.80 -13.26 20.32
C SER A 123 27.76 -12.36 21.55
N ALA A 124 28.30 -12.84 22.67
CA ALA A 124 28.37 -12.11 23.93
C ALA A 124 29.50 -11.06 23.99
N GLU A 125 30.01 -10.62 22.84
CA GLU A 125 31.13 -9.67 22.73
C GLU A 125 30.70 -8.23 23.07
#